data_AF-A0A0G1FIC6-F1
#
_entry.id   AF-A0A0G1FIC6-F1
#
_cell.length_a   1.000
_cell.length_b   1.000
_cell.length_c   1.000
_cell.angle_alpha   90.00
_cell.angle_beta   90.00
_cell.angle_gamma   90.00
#
_symmetry.space_group_name_H-M   'P 1'
#
loop_
_entity.id
_entity.type
_entity.pdbx_description
1 polymer ?
#
loop_
_entity_poly.entity_id
_entity_poly.type
_entity_poly.pdbx_seq_one_letter_code
_entity_poly.pdbx_strand_id
1 'polypeptide(L)'
;MSDNNKDFFEKLAGIKYDDEEVEKELLKEASLTGDDGGGGEESKDMEFDDAEGQLTIDVYQDDKNIVIESAVAGVEPDDLDVAITPESVTIRGKREKKEKIKKDDYLYQECFWGRFSRSVILPQEIDPDKSHASLKGGILKVVLAKVNRSKSKKVKIKVD
;
A
#
# COMPACT_ATOMS: atom_id res chain seq x y z
N MET A 1 20.82 -33.73 15.41
CA MET A 1 20.20 -32.84 16.41
C MET A 1 18.91 -32.30 15.79
N SER A 2 17.87 -33.13 15.69
CA SER A 2 16.62 -32.82 14.94
C SER A 2 15.34 -33.15 15.70
N ASP A 3 15.42 -33.84 16.84
CA ASP A 3 14.23 -34.56 17.34
C ASP A 3 13.47 -33.81 18.45
N ASN A 4 13.97 -32.67 18.94
CA ASN A 4 13.35 -31.97 20.07
C ASN A 4 12.25 -30.97 19.71
N ASN A 5 12.05 -30.64 18.42
CA ASN A 5 11.05 -29.65 18.02
C ASN A 5 9.68 -30.26 17.66
N LYS A 6 9.64 -31.54 17.25
CA LYS A 6 8.39 -32.23 16.93
C LYS A 6 7.56 -32.50 18.20
N ASP A 7 8.21 -32.98 19.25
CA ASP A 7 7.59 -33.29 20.55
C ASP A 7 6.96 -32.07 21.24
N PHE A 8 7.51 -30.87 21.00
CA PHE A 8 7.00 -29.64 21.62
C PHE A 8 5.63 -29.23 21.04
N PHE A 9 5.45 -29.34 19.72
CA PHE A 9 4.23 -28.92 19.05
C PHE A 9 3.10 -29.95 19.18
N GLU A 10 3.40 -31.24 19.16
CA GLU A 10 2.40 -32.30 19.40
C GLU A 10 1.75 -32.15 20.78
N LYS A 11 2.54 -31.76 21.77
CA LYS A 11 2.08 -31.57 23.16
C LYS A 11 1.21 -30.33 23.34
N LEU A 12 1.31 -29.34 22.45
CA LEU A 12 0.56 -28.09 22.51
C LEU A 12 -0.77 -28.16 21.75
N ALA A 13 -0.77 -28.81 20.58
CA ALA A 13 -1.94 -28.88 19.70
C ALA A 13 -2.83 -30.12 19.94
N GLY A 14 -2.32 -31.16 20.61
CA GLY A 14 -3.08 -32.38 20.91
C GLY A 14 -3.45 -33.22 19.69
N ILE A 15 -2.82 -32.95 18.54
CA ILE A 15 -3.03 -33.63 17.26
C ILE A 15 -1.70 -34.26 16.86
N LYS A 16 -1.71 -35.55 16.52
CA LYS A 16 -0.54 -36.25 15.97
C LYS A 16 -0.43 -35.96 14.49
N TYR A 17 0.76 -35.57 14.04
CA TYR A 17 1.03 -35.30 12.63
C TYR A 17 1.49 -36.57 11.94
N ASP A 18 0.74 -37.03 10.94
CA ASP A 18 1.16 -38.11 10.05
C ASP A 18 1.86 -37.50 8.82
N ASP A 19 3.18 -37.69 8.74
CA ASP A 19 4.03 -37.08 7.72
C ASP A 19 3.58 -37.49 6.29
N GLU A 20 2.95 -38.66 6.10
CA GLU A 20 2.44 -39.12 4.80
C GLU A 20 1.16 -38.39 4.33
N GLU A 21 0.34 -37.89 5.26
CA GLU A 21 -0.94 -37.24 4.95
C GLU A 21 -0.72 -35.77 4.54
N VAL A 22 0.26 -35.10 5.17
CA VAL A 22 0.68 -33.73 4.83
C VAL A 22 1.34 -33.68 3.45
N GLU A 23 2.18 -34.67 3.13
CA GLU A 23 2.84 -34.75 1.81
C GLU A 23 1.83 -34.97 0.68
N LYS A 24 0.74 -35.72 0.94
CA LYS A 24 -0.37 -35.90 0.00
C LYS A 24 -1.20 -34.64 -0.22
N GLU A 25 -1.45 -33.82 0.81
CA GLU A 25 -2.15 -32.55 0.62
C GLU A 25 -1.32 -31.54 -0.17
N LEU A 26 -0.02 -31.45 0.11
CA LEU A 26 0.93 -30.61 -0.64
C LEU A 26 1.01 -31.00 -2.14
N LEU A 27 1.03 -32.29 -2.45
CA LEU A 27 1.02 -32.79 -3.83
C LEU A 27 -0.29 -32.53 -4.56
N LYS A 28 -1.40 -32.38 -3.83
CA LYS A 28 -2.73 -32.13 -4.42
C LYS A 28 -2.88 -30.67 -4.84
N GLU A 29 -2.38 -29.72 -4.06
CA GLU A 29 -2.39 -28.30 -4.42
C GLU A 29 -1.49 -28.01 -5.62
N ALA A 30 -0.34 -28.70 -5.74
CA ALA A 30 0.57 -28.56 -6.86
C ALA A 30 -0.01 -29.01 -8.22
N SER A 31 -1.09 -29.80 -8.21
CA SER A 31 -1.71 -30.37 -9.42
C SER A 31 -2.77 -29.47 -10.08
N LEU A 32 -3.21 -28.40 -9.42
CA LEU A 32 -4.27 -27.50 -9.91
C LEU A 32 -3.77 -26.28 -10.72
N THR A 33 -2.46 -26.18 -10.98
CA THR A 33 -1.89 -25.09 -11.80
C THR A 33 -1.08 -25.65 -12.97
N GLY A 34 -1.76 -26.12 -14.01
CA GLY A 34 -1.25 -26.17 -15.40
C GLY A 34 -2.27 -25.39 -16.26
N ASP A 35 -1.96 -24.67 -17.32
CA ASP A 35 -0.89 -24.75 -18.31
C ASP A 35 -1.05 -23.51 -19.24
N ASP A 36 0.02 -22.79 -19.58
CA ASP A 36 0.36 -22.39 -20.97
C ASP A 36 1.73 -21.68 -21.02
N GLY A 37 2.71 -22.39 -21.59
CA GLY A 37 3.58 -21.88 -22.67
C GLY A 37 4.63 -20.77 -22.41
N GLY A 38 5.92 -21.15 -22.50
CA GLY A 38 6.94 -20.33 -23.16
C GLY A 38 8.21 -20.07 -22.35
N GLY A 39 9.34 -20.60 -22.82
CA GLY A 39 10.62 -20.59 -22.12
C GLY A 39 11.35 -19.24 -22.10
N GLY A 40 11.88 -18.94 -20.93
CA GLY A 40 12.89 -17.93 -20.62
C GLY A 40 13.24 -18.12 -19.15
N GLU A 41 14.51 -18.38 -18.84
CA GLU A 41 14.99 -18.49 -17.45
C GLU A 41 14.88 -17.12 -16.76
N GLU A 42 13.70 -16.79 -16.28
CA GLU A 42 13.48 -15.67 -15.38
C GLU A 42 13.49 -16.19 -13.94
N SER A 43 14.41 -15.62 -13.15
CA SER A 43 14.55 -15.82 -11.72
C SER A 43 13.19 -15.82 -11.04
N LYS A 44 12.77 -17.01 -10.57
CA LYS A 44 11.58 -17.24 -9.75
C LYS A 44 11.83 -16.76 -8.31
N ASP A 45 12.29 -15.52 -8.17
CA ASP A 45 12.66 -14.93 -6.89
C ASP A 45 11.73 -13.76 -6.58
N MET A 46 10.89 -14.00 -5.57
CA MET A 46 9.92 -13.10 -4.92
C MET A 46 8.62 -12.89 -5.71
N GLU A 47 7.68 -13.83 -5.52
CA GLU A 47 6.26 -13.50 -5.42
C GLU A 47 6.10 -12.49 -4.26
N PHE A 48 6.26 -11.21 -4.56
CA PHE A 48 5.68 -10.17 -3.73
C PHE A 48 4.18 -10.32 -3.87
N ASP A 49 3.50 -10.52 -2.75
CA ASP A 49 2.07 -10.30 -2.65
C ASP A 49 1.76 -8.99 -3.40
N ASP A 50 0.96 -9.05 -4.48
CA ASP A 50 0.58 -7.90 -5.32
C ASP A 50 -0.19 -6.81 -4.54
N ALA A 51 -0.27 -6.95 -3.22
CA ALA A 51 -0.83 -6.00 -2.28
C ALA A 51 -0.12 -4.65 -2.40
N GLU A 52 -0.86 -3.68 -2.92
CA GLU A 52 -0.45 -2.28 -2.97
C GLU A 52 -0.27 -1.74 -1.53
N GLY A 53 0.92 -1.19 -1.25
CA GLY A 53 1.25 -0.63 0.04
C GLY A 53 0.40 0.58 0.40
N GLN A 54 0.12 0.76 1.68
CA GLN A 54 -0.60 1.94 2.16
C GLN A 54 0.37 3.10 2.37
N LEU A 55 0.18 4.20 1.63
CA LEU A 55 0.96 5.41 1.86
C LEU A 55 0.51 6.11 3.16
N THR A 56 1.47 6.35 4.05
CA THR A 56 1.27 7.11 5.30
C THR A 56 1.24 8.59 5.00
N ILE A 57 0.24 9.30 5.49
CA ILE A 57 0.05 10.73 5.21
C ILE A 57 -0.31 11.49 6.49
N ASP A 58 0.06 12.76 6.50
CA ASP A 58 -0.51 13.76 7.41
C ASP A 58 -1.48 14.63 6.64
N VAL A 59 -2.63 14.93 7.25
CA VAL A 59 -3.66 15.82 6.67
C VAL A 59 -4.01 16.88 7.68
N TYR A 60 -3.85 18.15 7.29
CA TYR A 60 -4.19 19.29 8.12
C TYR A 60 -4.77 20.42 7.27
N GLN A 61 -5.25 21.49 7.90
CA GLN A 61 -5.86 22.61 7.18
C GLN A 61 -5.60 23.94 7.87
N ASP A 62 -5.62 25.00 7.07
CA ASP A 62 -5.75 26.39 7.52
C ASP A 62 -7.09 26.97 7.01
N ASP A 63 -7.30 28.28 7.14
CA ASP A 63 -8.55 28.93 6.70
C ASP A 63 -8.80 28.80 5.18
N LYS A 64 -7.74 28.71 4.38
CA LYS A 64 -7.77 28.77 2.92
C LYS A 64 -7.47 27.43 2.26
N ASN A 65 -6.75 26.52 2.92
CA ASN A 65 -6.22 25.32 2.31
C ASN A 65 -6.43 24.07 3.15
N ILE A 66 -6.50 22.93 2.47
CA ILE A 66 -6.21 21.62 3.04
C ILE A 66 -4.81 21.23 2.54
N VAL A 67 -3.98 20.65 3.40
CA VAL A 67 -2.62 20.23 3.06
C VAL A 67 -2.45 18.76 3.38
N ILE A 68 -1.88 18.01 2.44
CA ILE A 68 -1.49 16.61 2.60
C ILE A 68 0.03 16.54 2.48
N GLU A 69 0.68 15.93 3.48
CA GLU A 69 2.12 15.66 3.48
C GLU A 69 2.39 14.16 3.57
N SER A 70 3.44 13.71 2.89
CA SER A 70 3.86 12.30 2.92
C SER A 70 5.35 12.14 2.70
N ALA A 71 5.97 11.23 3.45
CA ALA A 71 7.33 10.78 3.18
C ALA A 71 7.34 9.81 1.99
N VAL A 72 7.96 10.22 0.88
CA VAL A 72 8.11 9.45 -0.37
C VAL A 72 9.58 9.37 -0.78
N ALA A 73 10.49 9.33 0.21
CA ALA A 73 11.92 9.21 -0.04
C ALA A 73 12.24 7.97 -0.89
N GLY A 74 13.17 8.12 -1.84
CA GLY A 74 13.58 7.06 -2.76
C GLY A 74 12.60 6.78 -3.90
N VAL A 75 11.57 7.60 -4.09
CA VAL A 75 10.67 7.54 -5.25
C VAL A 75 11.11 8.58 -6.28
N GLU A 76 11.26 8.17 -7.54
CA GLU A 76 11.54 9.10 -8.63
C GLU A 76 10.28 9.95 -8.93
N PRO A 77 10.41 11.23 -9.30
CA PRO A 77 9.25 12.07 -9.57
C PRO A 77 8.30 11.52 -10.64
N ASP A 78 8.84 10.84 -11.65
CA ASP A 78 8.07 10.25 -12.74
C ASP A 78 7.26 9.01 -12.29
N ASP A 79 7.63 8.41 -11.14
CA ASP A 79 6.91 7.31 -10.50
C ASP A 79 5.87 7.77 -9.48
N LEU A 80 5.58 9.08 -9.40
CA LEU A 80 4.53 9.65 -8.55
C LEU A 80 3.37 10.19 -9.39
N ASP A 81 2.17 9.77 -9.03
CA ASP A 81 0.92 10.28 -9.60
C ASP A 81 0.05 10.90 -8.50
N VAL A 82 -0.44 12.11 -8.76
CA VAL A 82 -1.32 12.84 -7.85
C VAL A 82 -2.57 13.26 -8.61
N ALA A 83 -3.66 12.52 -8.40
CA ALA A 83 -4.95 12.82 -8.98
C ALA A 83 -5.79 13.64 -8.00
N ILE A 84 -6.26 14.80 -8.45
CA ILE A 84 -7.05 15.74 -7.65
C ILE A 84 -8.44 15.90 -8.28
N THR A 85 -9.47 15.75 -7.47
CA THR A 85 -10.87 16.10 -7.80
C THR A 85 -11.37 17.13 -6.79
N PRO A 86 -12.54 17.77 -7.03
CA PRO A 86 -13.11 18.70 -6.05
C PRO A 86 -13.31 18.11 -4.65
N GLU A 87 -13.51 16.80 -4.53
CA GLU A 87 -13.91 16.13 -3.28
C GLU A 87 -12.84 15.16 -2.74
N SER A 88 -11.81 14.83 -3.52
CA SER A 88 -10.83 13.83 -3.13
C SER A 88 -9.45 14.05 -3.74
N VAL A 89 -8.43 13.53 -3.06
CA VAL A 89 -7.07 13.41 -3.61
C VAL A 89 -6.63 11.96 -3.54
N THR A 90 -6.02 11.47 -4.61
CA THR A 90 -5.38 10.15 -4.66
C THR A 90 -3.91 10.33 -4.98
N ILE A 91 -3.04 9.75 -4.16
CA ILE A 91 -1.60 9.71 -4.36
C ILE A 91 -1.21 8.27 -4.63
N ARG A 92 -0.47 8.03 -5.71
CA ARG A 92 0.07 6.72 -6.08
C ARG A 92 1.55 6.84 -6.40
N GLY A 93 2.26 5.73 -6.22
CA GLY A 93 3.60 5.63 -6.76
C GLY A 93 4.25 4.28 -6.53
N LYS A 94 5.54 4.19 -6.83
CA LYS A 94 6.33 2.97 -6.66
C LYS A 94 7.67 3.29 -6.02
N ARG A 95 8.08 2.52 -5.02
CA ARG A 95 9.43 2.57 -4.46
C ARG A 95 10.20 1.31 -4.85
N GLU A 96 11.29 1.48 -5.57
CA GLU A 96 12.12 0.35 -6.01
C GLU A 96 13.39 0.19 -5.17
N LYS A 97 13.71 -1.07 -4.84
CA LYS A 97 14.98 -1.40 -4.21
C LYS A 97 16.01 -1.71 -5.30
N LYS A 98 17.10 -0.93 -5.35
CA LYS A 98 18.17 -1.11 -6.36
C LYS A 98 19.02 -2.36 -6.11
N GLU A 99 19.16 -2.77 -4.86
CA GLU A 99 19.98 -3.92 -4.47
C GLU A 99 19.15 -5.20 -4.36
N LYS A 100 19.64 -6.27 -4.98
CA LYS A 100 19.10 -7.62 -4.81
C LYS A 100 19.78 -8.27 -3.61
N ILE A 101 19.05 -8.35 -2.50
CA ILE A 101 19.48 -9.03 -1.27
C ILE A 101 18.55 -10.24 -1.07
N LYS A 102 19.11 -11.41 -0.77
CA LYS A 102 18.30 -12.61 -0.51
C LYS A 102 17.51 -12.43 0.78
N LYS A 103 16.33 -13.05 0.85
CA LYS A 103 15.43 -12.92 2.01
C LYS A 103 16.11 -13.34 3.32
N ASP A 104 16.90 -14.42 3.30
CA ASP A 104 17.60 -14.96 4.47
C ASP A 104 18.79 -14.10 4.94
N ASP A 105 19.25 -13.17 4.10
CA ASP A 105 20.35 -12.25 4.44
C ASP A 105 19.85 -10.99 5.17
N TYR A 106 18.52 -10.78 5.25
CA TYR A 106 17.98 -9.69 6.07
C TYR A 106 17.98 -10.07 7.54
N LEU A 107 18.61 -9.23 8.37
CA LEU A 107 18.39 -9.28 9.81
C LEU A 107 17.01 -8.69 10.16
N TYR A 108 16.64 -7.57 9.51
CA TYR A 108 15.34 -6.89 9.60
C TYR A 108 15.04 -6.16 8.29
N GLN A 109 13.76 -6.08 7.92
CA GLN A 109 13.29 -5.34 6.75
C GLN A 109 11.98 -4.61 7.08
N GLU A 110 12.08 -3.34 7.48
CA GLU A 110 10.93 -2.50 7.81
C GLU A 110 10.55 -1.54 6.67
N CYS A 111 11.52 -1.23 5.78
CA CYS A 111 11.27 -0.41 4.61
C CYS A 111 10.34 -1.13 3.64
N PHE A 112 9.23 -0.49 3.31
CA PHE A 112 8.34 -0.92 2.24
C PHE A 112 8.96 -0.65 0.86
N TRP A 113 8.91 -1.65 -0.01
CA TRP A 113 9.30 -1.59 -1.42
C TRP A 113 8.16 -2.16 -2.27
N GLY A 114 7.85 -1.50 -3.38
CA GLY A 114 6.70 -1.85 -4.22
C GLY A 114 5.81 -0.64 -4.51
N ARG A 115 4.62 -0.93 -5.05
CA ARG A 115 3.60 0.08 -5.35
C ARG A 115 2.92 0.52 -4.08
N PHE A 116 2.55 1.78 -3.98
CA PHE A 116 1.76 2.30 -2.87
C PHE A 116 0.65 3.23 -3.36
N SER A 117 -0.41 3.33 -2.57
CA SER A 117 -1.47 4.32 -2.80
C SER A 117 -2.12 4.82 -1.52
N ARG A 118 -2.74 6.00 -1.63
CA ARG A 118 -3.67 6.53 -0.63
C ARG A 118 -4.67 7.47 -1.27
N SER A 119 -5.95 7.26 -0.98
CA SER A 119 -7.02 8.19 -1.34
C SER A 119 -7.59 8.84 -0.08
N VAL A 120 -7.83 10.15 -0.16
CA VAL A 120 -8.37 10.98 0.92
C VAL A 120 -9.63 11.66 0.41
N ILE A 121 -10.76 11.39 1.08
CA ILE A 121 -11.99 12.17 0.90
C ILE A 121 -11.83 13.46 1.70
N LEU A 122 -12.04 14.60 1.05
CA LEU A 122 -11.82 15.91 1.64
C LEU A 122 -13.05 16.33 2.47
N PRO A 123 -12.84 16.99 3.63
CA PRO A 123 -13.93 17.51 4.46
C PRO A 123 -14.66 18.72 3.82
N GLN A 124 -14.08 19.31 2.78
CA GLN A 124 -14.62 20.45 2.04
C GLN A 124 -14.15 20.39 0.60
N GLU A 125 -15.00 20.89 -0.31
CA GLU A 125 -14.61 21.04 -1.72
C GLU A 125 -13.42 21.98 -1.92
N ILE A 126 -12.55 21.61 -2.86
CA ILE A 126 -11.39 22.37 -3.28
C ILE A 126 -11.50 22.82 -4.74
N ASP A 127 -10.65 23.76 -5.13
CA ASP A 127 -10.45 24.24 -6.50
C ASP A 127 -9.19 23.57 -7.06
N PRO A 128 -9.32 22.54 -7.93
CA PRO A 128 -8.17 21.79 -8.45
C PRO A 128 -7.20 22.68 -9.24
N ASP A 129 -7.71 23.67 -9.96
CA ASP A 129 -6.90 24.55 -10.81
C ASP A 129 -6.00 25.49 -10.00
N LYS A 130 -6.32 25.70 -8.71
CA LYS A 130 -5.51 26.48 -7.76
C LYS A 130 -4.70 25.63 -6.79
N SER A 131 -4.78 24.31 -6.94
CA SER A 131 -4.05 23.37 -6.10
C SER A 131 -2.68 23.06 -6.72
N HIS A 132 -1.69 22.73 -5.89
CA HIS A 132 -0.34 22.44 -6.35
C HIS A 132 0.35 21.38 -5.48
N ALA A 133 1.31 20.68 -6.08
CA ALA A 133 2.14 19.69 -5.39
C ALA A 133 3.62 20.06 -5.52
N SER A 134 4.42 19.69 -4.51
CA SER A 134 5.86 19.86 -4.51
C SER A 134 6.55 18.70 -3.81
N LEU A 135 7.73 18.33 -4.30
CA LEU A 135 8.57 17.29 -3.71
C LEU A 135 9.92 17.91 -3.31
N LYS A 136 10.23 17.93 -2.02
CA LYS A 136 11.50 18.47 -1.50
C LYS A 136 12.05 17.56 -0.41
N GLY A 137 13.30 17.11 -0.58
CA GLY A 137 13.96 16.26 0.41
C GLY A 137 13.23 14.95 0.70
N GLY A 138 12.56 14.37 -0.29
CA GLY A 138 11.77 13.14 -0.13
C GLY A 138 10.42 13.34 0.54
N ILE A 139 9.98 14.58 0.77
CA ILE A 139 8.64 14.89 1.31
C ILE A 139 7.78 15.46 0.18
N LEU A 140 6.67 14.78 -0.11
CA LEU A 140 5.61 15.27 -0.98
C LEU A 140 4.68 16.15 -0.15
N LYS A 141 4.41 17.36 -0.65
CA LYS A 141 3.44 18.31 -0.12
C LYS A 141 2.43 18.66 -1.19
N VAL A 142 1.15 18.37 -0.93
CA VAL A 142 0.01 18.73 -1.78
C VAL A 142 -0.82 19.78 -1.06
N VAL A 143 -0.93 20.97 -1.66
CA VAL A 143 -1.69 22.10 -1.12
C VAL A 143 -2.95 22.29 -1.97
N LEU A 144 -4.11 22.19 -1.31
CA LEU A 144 -5.42 22.16 -1.92
C LEU A 144 -6.21 23.41 -1.53
N ALA A 145 -6.50 24.28 -2.51
CA ALA A 145 -7.18 25.54 -2.25
C ALA A 145 -8.68 25.30 -2.01
N LYS A 146 -9.20 25.65 -0.84
CA LYS A 146 -10.62 25.50 -0.50
C LYS A 146 -11.51 26.38 -1.39
N VAL A 147 -12.66 25.87 -1.80
CA VAL A 147 -13.68 26.70 -2.45
C VAL A 147 -14.33 27.60 -1.39
N ASN A 148 -14.27 28.91 -1.60
CA ASN A 148 -14.97 29.90 -0.77
C ASN A 148 -16.48 29.89 -1.06
N ARG A 149 -17.23 29.00 -0.39
CA ARG A 149 -18.69 29.01 -0.40
C ARG A 149 -19.22 30.00 0.65
N SER A 150 -19.08 31.29 0.39
CA SER A 150 -19.59 32.38 1.26
C SER A 150 -21.11 32.55 1.27
N LYS A 151 -21.89 31.52 0.87
CA LYS A 151 -23.36 31.58 0.84
C LYS A 151 -23.94 30.39 1.58
N SER A 152 -24.10 30.51 2.89
CA SER A 152 -24.98 29.63 3.64
C SER A 152 -26.44 29.92 3.22
N LYS A 153 -27.16 28.88 2.78
CA LYS A 153 -28.61 28.97 2.58
C LYS A 153 -29.30 28.50 3.86
N LYS A 154 -29.97 29.41 4.56
CA LYS A 154 -30.93 29.02 5.60
C LYS A 154 -32.16 28.44 4.92
N VAL A 155 -32.43 27.17 5.16
CA VAL A 155 -33.66 26.51 4.71
C VAL A 155 -34.68 26.59 5.86
N LYS A 156 -35.89 27.08 5.56
CA LYS A 156 -37.00 27.03 6.52
C LYS A 156 -37.60 25.63 6.50
N ILE A 157 -37.74 25.02 7.68
CA ILE A 157 -38.45 23.75 7.84
C ILE A 157 -39.95 24.04 7.65
N LYS A 158 -40.58 23.34 6.72
CA LYS A 158 -42.03 23.28 6.61
C LYS A 158 -42.51 22.00 7.28
N VAL A 159 -43.59 22.11 8.03
CA VAL A 159 -44.31 20.97 8.61
C VAL A 159 -45.48 20.71 7.66
N ASP A 160 -45.64 19.46 7.24
CA ASP A 160 -46.81 18.98 6.49
C ASP A 160 -47.98 18.66 7.44
#